data_AF-A0A9D5EMU5-F1
#
_entry.id   AF-A0A9D5EMU5-F1
#
_cell.length_a   1.000
_cell.length_b   1.000
_cell.length_c   1.000
_cell.angle_alpha   90.00
_cell.angle_beta   90.00
_cell.angle_gamma   90.00
#
_symmetry.space_group_name_H-M   'P 1'
#
loop_
_entity.id
_entity.type
_entity.pdbx_description
1 polymer ?
#
loop_
_entity_poly.entity_id
_entity_poly.type
_entity_poly.pdbx_seq_one_letter_code
_entity_poly.pdbx_strand_id
1 'polypeptide(L)'
;MSRRSGLTLTEVLVTLAILSFGILAILTLFPLAASQMAVAVREDRSAQAANAADGYMRAYWKSEVADKIRTGVPVTEPFFTAMDDPNAGVPLADLRLTLLLAGLTESSFPVFVDPIGVAARTGPGKNWMGDGGNANAPRRSLSLLGTNPTQAFRACSLMDGLGYDDNGHPTPDREMRYNWMWMLQRQPGASKDTADMTVIVYDNRPNLYAPTGVEAGFQSLGVMLPGSSSLKLTFTGPAPNVKPGTWIVDVTDPILSLPATKTRNANFYQVVTAGEPSGGSIDLELNNPLKKSNDPLVGAYVGKFLVLKGVSGVYPRAPLTGE
;
A
#
# COMPACT_ATOMS: atom_id res chain seq x y z
N MET A 1 -78.55 20.21 12.63
CA MET A 1 -77.32 19.56 12.15
C MET A 1 -76.37 20.64 11.64
N SER A 2 -75.33 20.97 12.40
CA SER A 2 -74.28 21.89 11.94
C SER A 2 -73.37 21.14 10.96
N ARG A 3 -73.37 21.53 9.69
CA ARG A 3 -72.43 20.98 8.69
C ARG A 3 -71.07 21.63 8.93
N ARG A 4 -70.07 20.83 9.29
CA ARG A 4 -68.67 21.27 9.37
C ARG A 4 -68.19 21.63 7.97
N SER A 5 -67.52 22.78 7.81
CA SER A 5 -66.95 23.20 6.52
C SER A 5 -65.96 22.13 6.03
N GLY A 6 -66.12 21.67 4.80
CA GLY A 6 -65.15 20.76 4.18
C GLY A 6 -63.78 21.42 4.04
N LEU A 7 -62.72 20.60 4.14
CA LEU A 7 -61.35 20.98 3.80
C LEU A 7 -61.31 21.61 2.40
N THR A 8 -60.61 22.74 2.25
CA THR A 8 -60.49 23.40 0.95
C THR A 8 -59.49 22.65 0.06
N LEU A 9 -59.74 22.60 -1.25
CA LEU A 9 -58.85 21.94 -2.22
C LEU A 9 -57.40 22.48 -2.15
N THR A 10 -57.24 23.76 -1.81
CA THR A 10 -55.93 24.40 -1.59
C THR A 10 -55.17 23.80 -0.42
N GLU A 11 -55.84 23.51 0.69
CA GLU A 11 -55.21 22.89 1.86
C GLU A 11 -54.66 21.50 1.53
N VAL A 12 -55.45 20.68 0.80
CA VAL A 12 -55.01 19.36 0.32
C VAL A 12 -53.81 19.48 -0.61
N LEU A 13 -53.82 20.41 -1.58
CA LEU A 13 -52.68 20.59 -2.48
C LEU A 13 -51.40 21.04 -1.75
N VAL A 14 -51.50 21.93 -0.77
CA VAL A 14 -50.35 22.35 0.03
C VAL A 14 -49.81 21.18 0.85
N THR A 15 -50.68 20.36 1.46
CA THR A 15 -50.23 19.17 2.19
C THR A 15 -49.53 18.15 1.29
N LEU A 16 -50.02 17.92 0.06
CA LEU A 16 -49.38 17.04 -0.91
C LEU A 16 -48.03 17.60 -1.39
N ALA A 17 -47.93 18.92 -1.59
CA ALA A 17 -46.68 19.57 -1.98
C ALA A 17 -45.61 19.44 -0.88
N ILE A 18 -45.97 19.72 0.37
CA ILE A 18 -45.06 19.56 1.52
C ILE A 18 -44.64 18.09 1.69
N LEU A 19 -45.59 17.16 1.57
CA LEU A 19 -45.30 15.72 1.63
C LEU A 19 -44.34 15.29 0.52
N SER A 20 -44.54 15.78 -0.70
CA SER A 20 -43.68 15.46 -1.85
C SER A 20 -42.25 15.97 -1.64
N PHE A 21 -42.07 17.20 -1.15
CA PHE A 21 -40.74 17.72 -0.81
C PHE A 21 -40.10 16.95 0.35
N GLY A 22 -40.88 16.55 1.35
CA GLY A 22 -40.41 15.71 2.45
C GLY A 22 -39.89 14.35 1.97
N ILE A 23 -40.64 13.67 1.10
CA ILE A 23 -40.23 12.37 0.53
C ILE A 23 -38.99 12.52 -0.35
N LEU A 24 -38.92 13.56 -1.20
CA LEU A 24 -37.74 13.83 -2.01
C LEU A 24 -36.48 14.07 -1.16
N ALA A 25 -36.60 14.79 -0.03
CA ALA A 25 -35.49 14.99 0.89
C ALA A 25 -35.02 13.68 1.55
N ILE A 26 -35.94 12.79 1.94
CA ILE A 26 -35.57 11.49 2.54
C ILE A 26 -34.91 10.57 1.49
N LEU A 27 -35.41 10.57 0.25
CA LEU A 27 -34.87 9.76 -0.85
C LEU A 27 -33.44 10.17 -1.24
N THR A 28 -33.02 11.42 -1.03
CA THR A 28 -31.63 11.85 -1.31
C THR A 28 -30.69 11.59 -0.14
N LEU A 29 -31.18 11.62 1.11
CA LEU A 29 -30.36 11.34 2.30
C LEU A 29 -30.00 9.86 2.45
N PHE A 30 -30.87 8.93 2.04
CA PHE A 30 -30.62 7.49 2.19
C PHE A 30 -29.38 7.00 1.40
N PRO A 31 -29.21 7.31 0.09
CA PRO A 31 -28.02 6.92 -0.66
C PRO A 31 -26.73 7.53 -0.09
N LEU A 32 -26.80 8.77 0.42
CA LEU A 32 -25.64 9.42 1.04
C LEU A 32 -25.22 8.71 2.34
N ALA A 33 -26.19 8.39 3.22
CA ALA A 33 -25.93 7.64 4.44
C ALA A 33 -25.41 6.24 4.14
N ALA A 34 -25.99 5.53 3.16
CA ALA A 34 -25.53 4.21 2.74
C ALA A 34 -24.09 4.24 2.19
N SER A 35 -23.73 5.27 1.42
CA SER A 35 -22.36 5.44 0.92
C SER A 35 -21.36 5.69 2.06
N GLN A 36 -21.71 6.52 3.04
CA GLN A 36 -20.86 6.78 4.21
C GLN A 36 -20.68 5.51 5.07
N MET A 37 -21.75 4.75 5.28
CA MET A 37 -21.68 3.46 5.99
C MET A 37 -20.80 2.45 5.25
N ALA A 38 -20.92 2.36 3.92
CA ALA A 38 -20.08 1.46 3.12
C ALA A 38 -18.59 1.82 3.22
N VAL A 39 -18.25 3.11 3.20
CA VAL A 39 -16.87 3.58 3.41
C VAL A 39 -16.39 3.24 4.82
N ALA A 40 -17.21 3.51 5.85
CA ALA A 40 -16.86 3.22 7.23
C ALA A 40 -16.60 1.71 7.47
N VAL A 41 -17.45 0.84 6.92
CA VAL A 41 -17.27 -0.63 7.02
C VAL A 41 -15.98 -1.06 6.29
N ARG A 42 -15.69 -0.49 5.12
CA ARG A 42 -14.45 -0.79 4.41
C ARG A 42 -13.21 -0.36 5.19
N GLU A 43 -13.24 0.83 5.78
CA GLU A 43 -12.13 1.34 6.59
C GLU A 43 -11.92 0.51 7.87
N ASP A 44 -12.99 0.12 8.55
CA ASP A 44 -12.94 -0.74 9.74
C ASP A 44 -12.35 -2.12 9.43
N ARG A 45 -12.82 -2.78 8.36
CA ARG A 45 -12.27 -4.08 7.92
C ARG A 45 -10.82 -3.98 7.48
N SER A 46 -10.46 -2.90 6.79
CA SER A 46 -9.07 -2.62 6.41
C SER A 46 -8.17 -2.42 7.64
N ALA A 47 -8.65 -1.73 8.67
CA ALA A 47 -7.93 -1.57 9.94
C ALA A 47 -7.81 -2.91 10.70
N GLN A 48 -8.86 -3.74 10.72
CA GLN A 48 -8.84 -5.08 11.31
C GLN A 48 -7.79 -5.96 10.62
N ALA A 49 -7.77 -5.98 9.28
CA ALA A 49 -6.77 -6.69 8.50
C ALA A 49 -5.35 -6.22 8.82
N ALA A 50 -5.16 -4.89 8.95
CA ALA A 50 -3.88 -4.33 9.30
C ALA A 50 -3.40 -4.72 10.70
N ASN A 51 -4.31 -4.86 11.68
CA ASN A 51 -3.98 -5.29 13.03
C ASN A 51 -3.60 -6.79 13.08
N ALA A 52 -4.31 -7.62 12.30
CA ALA A 52 -3.95 -9.04 12.16
C ALA A 52 -2.55 -9.21 11.52
N ALA A 53 -2.26 -8.42 10.48
CA ALA A 53 -0.97 -8.41 9.81
C ALA A 53 0.19 -7.96 10.74
N ASP A 54 -0.03 -6.92 11.55
CA ASP A 54 0.96 -6.43 12.53
C ASP A 54 1.27 -7.52 13.57
N GLY A 55 0.24 -8.13 14.17
CA GLY A 55 0.42 -9.22 15.13
C GLY A 55 1.19 -10.41 14.55
N TYR A 56 0.86 -10.80 13.31
CA TYR A 56 1.56 -11.88 12.61
C TYR A 56 3.04 -11.56 12.39
N MET A 57 3.36 -10.40 11.80
CA MET A 57 4.73 -10.04 11.49
C MET A 57 5.57 -9.80 12.75
N ARG A 58 4.98 -9.26 13.83
CA ARG A 58 5.68 -9.08 15.10
C ARG A 58 6.06 -10.40 15.74
N ALA A 59 5.15 -11.38 15.75
CA ALA A 59 5.45 -12.72 16.21
C ALA A 59 6.54 -13.38 15.35
N TYR A 60 6.45 -13.23 14.03
CA TYR A 60 7.42 -13.76 13.08
C TYR A 60 8.81 -13.11 13.23
N TRP A 61 8.87 -11.79 13.38
CA TRP A 61 10.10 -11.05 13.60
C TRP A 61 10.79 -11.50 14.88
N LYS A 62 10.02 -11.69 15.96
CA LYS A 62 10.55 -12.18 17.22
C LYS A 62 11.21 -13.56 17.07
N SER A 63 10.51 -14.53 16.47
CA SER A 63 11.03 -15.91 16.36
C SER A 63 12.14 -16.05 15.33
N GLU A 64 11.99 -15.44 14.15
CA GLU A 64 12.89 -15.68 13.02
C GLU A 64 14.05 -14.69 12.93
N VAL A 65 13.95 -13.53 13.59
CA VAL A 65 14.97 -12.47 13.55
C VAL A 65 15.54 -12.22 14.94
N ALA A 66 14.75 -11.70 15.87
CA ALA A 66 15.24 -11.24 17.18
C ALA A 66 15.86 -12.37 18.02
N ASP A 67 15.15 -13.49 18.18
CA ASP A 67 15.61 -14.61 18.98
C ASP A 67 16.86 -15.26 18.38
N LYS A 68 16.97 -15.32 17.05
CA LYS A 68 18.15 -15.84 16.35
C LYS A 68 19.35 -14.92 16.54
N ILE A 69 19.18 -13.60 16.41
CA ILE A 69 20.24 -12.62 16.70
C ILE A 69 20.71 -12.76 18.15
N ARG A 70 19.78 -12.84 19.11
CA ARG A 70 20.10 -12.98 20.54
C ARG A 70 20.84 -14.28 20.86
N THR A 71 20.50 -15.36 20.17
CA THR A 71 21.14 -16.68 20.37
C THR A 71 22.41 -16.88 19.53
N GLY A 72 22.78 -15.91 18.70
CA GLY A 72 23.93 -16.00 17.78
C GLY A 72 23.70 -16.95 16.61
N VAL A 73 22.46 -17.39 16.37
CA VAL A 73 22.09 -18.19 15.20
C VAL A 73 21.97 -17.26 13.99
N PRO A 74 22.57 -17.59 12.83
CA PRO A 74 22.42 -16.76 11.63
C PRO A 74 20.96 -16.61 11.21
N VAL A 75 20.53 -15.37 10.93
CA VAL A 75 19.21 -15.07 10.36
C VAL A 75 19.24 -15.37 8.87
N THR A 76 18.48 -16.38 8.44
CA THR A 76 18.42 -16.84 7.05
C THR A 76 17.23 -16.27 6.27
N GLU A 77 16.48 -15.33 6.86
CA GLU A 77 15.29 -14.77 6.22
C GLU A 77 15.64 -13.97 4.94
N PRO A 78 14.98 -14.25 3.80
CA PRO A 78 15.25 -13.56 2.53
C PRO A 78 15.03 -12.05 2.60
N PHE A 79 14.02 -11.58 3.34
CA PHE A 79 13.79 -10.13 3.50
C PHE A 79 14.85 -9.48 4.38
N PHE A 80 15.38 -10.23 5.36
CA PHE A 80 16.38 -9.72 6.29
C PHE A 80 17.72 -9.47 5.59
N THR A 81 18.14 -10.40 4.74
CA THR A 81 19.33 -10.25 3.91
C THR A 81 19.13 -9.18 2.83
N ALA A 82 17.93 -9.08 2.25
CA ALA A 82 17.59 -8.07 1.25
C ALA A 82 17.64 -6.62 1.78
N MET A 83 17.46 -6.41 3.09
CA MET A 83 17.63 -5.09 3.70
C MET A 83 19.08 -4.61 3.68
N ASP A 84 20.06 -5.53 3.65
CA ASP A 84 21.50 -5.23 3.59
C ASP A 84 22.04 -5.23 2.18
N ASP A 85 21.70 -6.26 1.42
CA ASP A 85 21.98 -6.38 0.00
C ASP A 85 20.69 -6.68 -0.75
N PRO A 86 20.13 -5.71 -1.50
CA PRO A 86 18.87 -5.87 -2.19
C PRO A 86 18.92 -6.95 -3.30
N ASN A 87 20.13 -7.36 -3.72
CA ASN A 87 20.35 -8.45 -4.65
C ASN A 87 20.53 -9.82 -3.99
N ALA A 88 20.56 -9.88 -2.65
CA ALA A 88 20.74 -11.14 -1.94
C ALA A 88 19.64 -12.15 -2.33
N GLY A 89 20.07 -13.34 -2.76
CA GLY A 89 19.19 -14.44 -3.19
C GLY A 89 18.54 -14.24 -4.56
N VAL A 90 18.94 -13.22 -5.33
CA VAL A 90 18.41 -12.93 -6.67
C VAL A 90 19.32 -13.55 -7.74
N PRO A 91 18.76 -14.19 -8.79
CA PRO A 91 19.56 -14.68 -9.92
C PRO A 91 20.35 -13.55 -10.59
N LEU A 92 21.55 -13.85 -11.12
CA LEU A 92 22.42 -12.84 -11.74
C LEU A 92 21.73 -12.04 -12.86
N ALA A 93 20.86 -12.70 -13.64
CA ALA A 93 20.09 -12.07 -14.72
C ALA A 93 19.07 -11.02 -14.22
N ASP A 94 18.71 -11.09 -12.94
CA ASP A 94 17.70 -10.26 -12.30
C ASP A 94 18.34 -9.22 -11.36
N LEU A 95 19.67 -9.07 -11.37
CA LEU A 95 20.34 -8.03 -10.58
C LEU A 95 19.95 -6.64 -11.10
N ARG A 96 19.59 -5.75 -10.17
CA ARG A 96 19.10 -4.40 -10.52
C ARG A 96 19.86 -3.29 -9.84
N LEU A 97 20.57 -3.57 -8.75
CA LEU A 97 21.25 -2.56 -7.97
C LEU A 97 22.76 -2.85 -7.90
N THR A 98 23.60 -1.86 -8.23
CA THR A 98 25.02 -1.88 -7.89
C THR A 98 25.15 -1.81 -6.38
N LEU A 99 25.84 -2.77 -5.77
CA LEU A 99 26.13 -2.80 -4.34
C LEU A 99 26.86 -1.52 -3.92
N LEU A 100 26.15 -0.61 -3.26
CA LEU A 100 26.78 0.45 -2.47
C LEU A 100 27.11 -0.16 -1.09
N LEU A 101 28.35 -0.05 -0.63
CA LEU A 101 28.76 -0.50 0.69
C LEU A 101 27.88 0.22 1.73
N ALA A 102 26.89 -0.48 2.28
CA ALA A 102 26.03 0.08 3.30
C ALA A 102 26.91 0.44 4.51
N GLY A 103 27.08 1.74 4.76
CA GLY A 103 27.68 2.20 6.01
C GLY A 103 26.78 1.81 7.17
N LEU A 104 27.37 1.57 8.34
CA LEU A 104 26.64 1.18 9.56
C LEU A 104 25.60 2.24 10.01
N THR A 105 25.73 3.49 9.57
CA THR A 105 24.90 4.60 10.07
C THR A 105 23.69 4.93 9.20
N GLU A 106 23.56 4.38 7.99
CA GLU A 106 22.48 4.71 7.05
C GLU A 106 21.27 3.81 7.22
N SER A 107 20.07 4.27 6.81
CA SER A 107 18.89 3.41 6.73
C SER A 107 19.13 2.21 5.82
N SER A 108 18.51 1.07 6.12
CA SER A 108 18.58 -0.09 5.24
C SER A 108 17.79 0.14 3.94
N PHE A 109 17.92 -0.78 2.97
CA PHE A 109 17.00 -0.81 1.85
C PHE A 109 15.57 -1.11 2.34
N PRO A 110 14.54 -0.46 1.78
CA PRO A 110 13.17 -0.84 2.03
C PRO A 110 12.86 -2.18 1.37
N VAL A 111 12.31 -3.13 2.11
CA VAL A 111 11.96 -4.45 1.57
C VAL A 111 10.47 -4.69 1.71
N PHE A 112 9.84 -5.04 0.60
CA PHE A 112 8.44 -5.43 0.55
C PHE A 112 8.33 -6.94 0.79
N VAL A 113 7.73 -7.31 1.91
CA VAL A 113 7.41 -8.71 2.24
C VAL A 113 6.02 -9.00 1.72
N ASP A 114 5.95 -9.67 0.56
CA ASP A 114 4.71 -9.94 -0.17
C ASP A 114 4.68 -11.40 -0.69
N PRO A 115 4.41 -12.38 0.19
CA PRO A 115 4.33 -13.79 -0.20
C PRO A 115 3.35 -14.05 -1.36
N ILE A 116 2.21 -13.34 -1.39
CA ILE A 116 1.22 -13.46 -2.47
C ILE A 116 1.81 -12.97 -3.80
N GLY A 117 2.41 -11.78 -3.82
CA GLY A 117 3.01 -11.24 -5.05
C GLY A 117 4.23 -12.02 -5.54
N VAL A 118 5.01 -12.62 -4.63
CA VAL A 118 6.11 -13.54 -4.97
C VAL A 118 5.57 -14.81 -5.63
N ALA A 119 4.46 -15.36 -5.14
CA ALA A 119 3.83 -16.55 -5.71
C ALA A 119 3.11 -16.26 -7.04
N ALA A 120 2.58 -15.05 -7.21
CA ALA A 120 1.83 -14.62 -8.40
C ALA A 120 2.71 -14.29 -9.62
N ARG A 121 4.01 -14.02 -9.43
CA ARG A 121 4.90 -13.51 -10.48
C ARG A 121 6.04 -14.49 -10.79
N THR A 122 6.56 -14.37 -12.01
CA THR A 122 7.75 -15.06 -12.50
C THR A 122 8.85 -14.06 -12.88
N GLY A 123 10.08 -14.56 -13.07
CA GLY A 123 11.23 -13.73 -13.45
C GLY A 123 11.55 -12.61 -12.44
N PRO A 124 12.09 -11.46 -12.89
CA PRO A 124 12.50 -10.39 -11.98
C PRO A 124 11.36 -9.82 -11.13
N GLY A 125 10.12 -9.81 -11.64
CA GLY A 125 8.96 -9.28 -10.91
C GLY A 125 8.61 -10.09 -9.65
N LYS A 126 9.15 -11.30 -9.52
CA LYS A 126 9.07 -12.08 -8.28
C LYS A 126 9.91 -11.47 -7.16
N ASN A 127 11.09 -10.94 -7.50
CA ASN A 127 12.12 -10.49 -6.55
C ASN A 127 12.16 -8.96 -6.39
N TRP A 128 11.48 -8.23 -7.26
CA TRP A 128 11.49 -6.78 -7.30
C TRP A 128 10.07 -6.27 -7.51
N MET A 129 9.70 -5.22 -6.77
CA MET A 129 8.50 -4.46 -7.07
C MET A 129 8.65 -3.79 -8.44
N GLY A 130 7.52 -3.46 -9.06
CA GLY A 130 7.52 -2.98 -10.43
C GLY A 130 7.14 -4.07 -11.42
N ASP A 131 6.39 -3.73 -12.47
CA ASP A 131 6.19 -4.65 -13.58
C ASP A 131 7.54 -4.96 -14.26
N GLY A 132 7.93 -6.24 -14.25
CA GLY A 132 9.27 -6.66 -14.70
C GLY A 132 10.42 -6.28 -13.74
N GLY A 133 10.11 -5.85 -12.52
CA GLY A 133 11.09 -5.46 -11.51
C GLY A 133 11.74 -4.10 -11.74
N ASN A 134 11.08 -3.19 -12.46
CA ASN A 134 11.62 -1.88 -12.83
C ASN A 134 11.69 -0.86 -11.68
N ALA A 135 11.00 -1.11 -10.57
CA ALA A 135 10.99 -0.18 -9.43
C ALA A 135 12.24 -0.33 -8.55
N ASN A 136 13.06 -1.36 -8.77
CA ASN A 136 14.27 -1.68 -7.99
C ASN A 136 14.05 -1.76 -6.47
N ALA A 137 12.80 -1.91 -6.01
CA ALA A 137 12.51 -2.12 -4.60
C ALA A 137 12.44 -3.63 -4.34
N PRO A 138 13.26 -4.20 -3.44
CA PRO A 138 13.25 -5.63 -3.16
C PRO A 138 11.87 -6.12 -2.72
N ARG A 139 11.41 -7.20 -3.35
CA ARG A 139 10.26 -7.99 -2.92
C ARG A 139 10.75 -9.35 -2.43
N ARG A 140 10.30 -9.80 -1.27
CA ARG A 140 10.65 -11.10 -0.69
C ARG A 140 9.44 -11.80 -0.07
N SER A 141 9.55 -13.12 0.06
CA SER A 141 8.60 -13.95 0.81
C SER A 141 9.19 -14.26 2.19
N LEU A 142 8.37 -14.85 3.05
CA LEU A 142 8.77 -15.42 4.33
C LEU A 142 9.33 -16.83 4.09
N SER A 143 10.45 -17.19 4.71
CA SER A 143 11.04 -18.54 4.54
C SER A 143 10.04 -19.64 4.89
N LEU A 144 9.26 -19.43 5.95
CA LEU A 144 8.28 -20.40 6.45
C LEU A 144 7.17 -20.71 5.43
N LEU A 145 6.78 -19.73 4.62
CA LEU A 145 5.72 -19.88 3.61
C LEU A 145 6.27 -20.39 2.27
N GLY A 146 7.58 -20.22 2.04
CA GLY A 146 8.26 -20.60 0.81
C GLY A 146 7.58 -20.03 -0.43
N THR A 147 7.32 -20.90 -1.41
CA THR A 147 6.59 -20.59 -2.64
C THR A 147 5.17 -21.19 -2.67
N ASN A 148 4.65 -21.68 -1.54
CA ASN A 148 3.33 -22.30 -1.51
C ASN A 148 2.24 -21.22 -1.54
N PRO A 149 1.48 -21.08 -2.65
CA PRO A 149 0.54 -19.99 -2.81
C PRO A 149 -0.65 -20.09 -1.86
N THR A 150 -1.02 -21.29 -1.44
CA THR A 150 -2.13 -21.51 -0.50
C THR A 150 -1.74 -21.04 0.90
N GLN A 151 -0.51 -21.28 1.33
CA GLN A 151 -0.01 -20.80 2.62
C GLN A 151 0.21 -19.28 2.60
N ALA A 152 0.79 -18.75 1.53
CA ALA A 152 0.93 -17.31 1.33
C ALA A 152 -0.42 -16.59 1.45
N PHE A 153 -1.43 -17.11 0.76
CA PHE A 153 -2.77 -16.54 0.78
C PHE A 153 -3.43 -16.60 2.15
N ARG A 154 -3.32 -17.72 2.88
CA ARG A 154 -3.86 -17.85 4.25
C ARG A 154 -3.16 -16.94 5.26
N ALA A 155 -1.84 -16.75 5.12
CA ALA A 155 -1.06 -15.93 6.04
C ALA A 155 -1.22 -14.42 5.78
N CYS A 156 -1.58 -14.05 4.54
CA CYS A 156 -1.63 -12.65 4.11
C CYS A 156 -3.05 -12.17 3.74
N SER A 157 -4.11 -12.87 4.15
CA SER A 157 -5.50 -12.48 3.89
C SER A 157 -6.37 -12.55 5.14
N LEU A 158 -7.38 -11.69 5.23
CA LEU A 158 -8.33 -11.70 6.33
C LEU A 158 -9.30 -12.88 6.14
N MET A 159 -9.17 -13.90 6.99
CA MET A 159 -9.92 -15.16 6.87
C MET A 159 -11.29 -15.12 7.58
N ASP A 160 -11.67 -14.01 8.19
CA ASP A 160 -12.86 -13.88 9.04
C ASP A 160 -14.09 -13.28 8.31
N GLY A 161 -13.99 -13.06 6.99
CA GLY A 161 -15.14 -12.61 6.20
C GLY A 161 -16.14 -13.74 5.97
N LEU A 162 -17.41 -13.51 6.26
CA LEU A 162 -18.52 -14.35 5.80
C LEU A 162 -18.98 -13.83 4.43
N GLY A 163 -18.94 -14.68 3.40
CA GLY A 163 -19.56 -14.37 2.12
C GLY A 163 -21.08 -14.39 2.24
N TYR A 164 -21.77 -13.67 1.36
CA TYR A 164 -23.22 -13.72 1.22
C TYR A 164 -23.58 -13.98 -0.25
N ASP A 165 -24.61 -14.78 -0.49
CA ASP A 165 -25.18 -14.96 -1.84
C ASP A 165 -26.06 -13.75 -2.24
N ASP A 166 -26.57 -13.74 -3.47
CA ASP A 166 -27.45 -12.67 -3.98
C ASP A 166 -28.77 -12.54 -3.19
N ASN A 167 -29.10 -13.55 -2.38
CA ASN A 167 -30.28 -13.59 -1.52
C ASN A 167 -29.96 -13.15 -0.08
N GLY A 168 -28.70 -12.81 0.23
CA GLY A 168 -28.25 -12.40 1.55
C GLY A 168 -28.05 -13.55 2.54
N HIS A 169 -28.00 -14.81 2.09
CA HIS A 169 -27.65 -15.93 2.96
C HIS A 169 -26.13 -16.05 3.09
N PRO A 170 -25.62 -16.36 4.29
CA PRO A 170 -24.19 -16.59 4.47
C PRO A 170 -23.75 -17.81 3.66
N THR A 171 -22.69 -17.67 2.87
CA THR A 171 -22.09 -18.77 2.13
C THR A 171 -20.94 -19.38 2.94
N PRO A 172 -20.60 -20.67 2.73
CA PRO A 172 -19.38 -21.26 3.29
C PRO A 172 -18.09 -20.59 2.78
N ASP A 173 -18.20 -19.85 1.68
CA ASP A 173 -17.10 -19.12 1.08
C ASP A 173 -16.71 -17.94 1.96
N ARG A 174 -15.44 -17.93 2.37
CA ARG A 174 -14.89 -16.82 3.14
C ARG A 174 -14.64 -15.64 2.22
N GLU A 175 -15.10 -14.47 2.62
CA GLU A 175 -14.83 -13.22 1.89
C GLU A 175 -13.35 -12.85 2.10
N MET A 176 -12.49 -13.34 1.22
CA MET A 176 -11.04 -13.06 1.20
C MET A 176 -10.73 -11.75 0.49
N ARG A 177 -11.56 -10.74 0.76
CA ARG A 177 -11.52 -9.46 0.08
C ARG A 177 -10.29 -8.64 0.47
N TYR A 178 -9.88 -8.69 1.74
CA TYR A 178 -8.72 -7.95 2.23
C TYR A 178 -7.50 -8.86 2.32
N ASN A 179 -6.42 -8.42 1.71
CA ASN A 179 -5.09 -9.01 1.87
C ASN A 179 -4.06 -7.91 2.08
N TRP A 180 -2.85 -8.30 2.47
CA TRP A 180 -1.84 -7.32 2.84
C TRP A 180 -0.44 -7.75 2.42
N MET A 181 0.45 -6.75 2.46
CA MET A 181 1.90 -6.94 2.45
C MET A 181 2.53 -6.02 3.49
N TRP A 182 3.78 -6.30 3.84
CA TRP A 182 4.55 -5.46 4.75
C TRP A 182 5.66 -4.74 3.99
N MET A 183 5.97 -3.52 4.40
CA MET A 183 7.21 -2.85 4.05
C MET A 183 8.03 -2.72 5.32
N LEU A 184 9.28 -3.21 5.28
CA LEU A 184 10.23 -3.18 6.39
C LEU A 184 11.45 -2.34 6.01
N GLN A 185 11.90 -1.48 6.92
CA GLN A 185 13.14 -0.72 6.77
C GLN A 185 13.79 -0.48 8.14
N ARG A 186 15.11 -0.59 8.26
CA ARG A 186 15.85 -0.31 9.50
C ARG A 186 16.34 1.13 9.54
N GLN A 187 16.19 1.79 10.69
CA GLN A 187 16.69 3.13 10.95
C GLN A 187 17.38 3.17 12.33
N PRO A 188 18.72 3.08 12.43
CA PRO A 188 19.72 2.90 11.36
C PRO A 188 19.88 1.44 10.92
N GLY A 189 20.49 1.22 9.76
CA GLY A 189 20.73 -0.10 9.15
C GLY A 189 21.68 -1.02 9.92
N ALA A 190 22.49 -0.49 10.84
CA ALA A 190 23.29 -1.30 11.77
C ALA A 190 22.45 -1.97 12.86
N SER A 191 21.30 -1.42 13.25
CA SER A 191 20.44 -2.05 14.25
C SER A 191 19.67 -3.18 13.57
N LYS A 192 20.21 -4.39 13.65
CA LYS A 192 19.67 -5.56 12.96
C LYS A 192 18.40 -6.09 13.62
N ASP A 193 18.19 -5.79 14.89
CA ASP A 193 17.10 -6.23 15.75
C ASP A 193 15.85 -5.33 15.69
N THR A 194 15.98 -4.12 15.16
CA THR A 194 14.88 -3.16 15.03
C THR A 194 14.56 -2.80 13.58
N ALA A 195 13.29 -2.71 13.23
CA ALA A 195 12.85 -2.24 11.91
C ALA A 195 11.51 -1.49 11.97
N ASP A 196 11.41 -0.39 11.23
CA ASP A 196 10.14 0.27 10.96
C ASP A 196 9.30 -0.64 10.08
N MET A 197 8.02 -0.77 10.44
CA MET A 197 7.06 -1.58 9.71
C MET A 197 5.88 -0.73 9.25
N THR A 198 5.52 -0.88 7.99
CA THR A 198 4.28 -0.35 7.44
C THR A 198 3.47 -1.48 6.83
N VAL A 199 2.21 -1.62 7.23
CA VAL A 199 1.29 -2.61 6.68
C VAL A 199 0.48 -1.97 5.56
N ILE A 200 0.48 -2.60 4.38
CA ILE A 200 -0.27 -2.14 3.22
C ILE A 200 -1.41 -3.12 2.97
N VAL A 201 -2.64 -2.64 3.10
CA VAL A 201 -3.85 -3.47 2.94
C VAL A 201 -4.48 -3.17 1.58
N TYR A 202 -4.74 -4.22 0.82
CA TYR A 202 -5.45 -4.18 -0.45
C TYR A 202 -6.93 -4.54 -0.26
N ASP A 203 -7.79 -3.88 -1.02
CA ASP A 203 -9.19 -4.25 -1.21
C ASP A 203 -9.32 -4.98 -2.56
N ASN A 204 -9.78 -6.23 -2.51
CA ASN A 204 -10.07 -7.08 -3.66
C ASN A 204 -8.87 -7.32 -4.58
N ARG A 205 -7.67 -7.49 -4.01
CA ARG A 205 -6.49 -7.95 -4.77
C ARG A 205 -6.65 -9.45 -5.05
N PRO A 206 -6.77 -9.89 -6.31
CA PRO A 206 -6.98 -11.29 -6.64
C PRO A 206 -5.76 -12.15 -6.30
N ASN A 207 -6.02 -13.34 -5.75
CA ASN A 207 -4.96 -14.30 -5.43
C ASN A 207 -4.26 -14.78 -6.72
N LEU A 208 -2.93 -14.88 -6.68
CA LEU A 208 -2.11 -15.34 -7.81
C LEU A 208 -2.27 -14.56 -9.12
N TYR A 209 -2.86 -13.37 -9.10
CA TYR A 209 -3.09 -12.57 -10.29
C TYR A 209 -2.47 -11.18 -10.16
N ALA A 210 -1.33 -10.99 -10.81
CA ALA A 210 -0.59 -9.74 -10.86
C ALA A 210 -0.33 -9.34 -12.33
N PRO A 211 -1.37 -8.90 -13.07
CA PRO A 211 -1.20 -8.50 -14.46
C PRO A 211 -0.33 -7.26 -14.56
N THR A 212 0.29 -7.06 -15.72
CA THR A 212 1.05 -5.84 -16.01
C THR A 212 0.19 -4.59 -15.78
N GLY A 213 0.75 -3.59 -15.11
CA GLY A 213 0.14 -2.29 -14.80
C GLY A 213 -0.37 -2.16 -13.37
N VAL A 214 -0.36 -3.23 -12.56
CA VAL A 214 -0.84 -3.16 -11.15
C VAL A 214 0.18 -2.55 -10.20
N GLU A 215 1.46 -2.61 -10.57
CA GLU A 215 2.61 -2.16 -9.79
C GLU A 215 3.59 -1.47 -10.73
N ALA A 216 3.16 -0.38 -11.36
CA ALA A 216 4.01 0.32 -12.31
C ALA A 216 4.97 1.27 -11.57
N GLY A 217 6.26 1.16 -11.88
CA GLY A 217 7.30 2.08 -11.42
C GLY A 217 7.45 3.30 -12.33
N PHE A 218 7.61 4.48 -11.74
CA PHE A 218 7.75 5.77 -12.41
C PHE A 218 8.90 6.57 -11.78
N GLN A 219 9.44 7.53 -12.53
CA GLN A 219 10.43 8.49 -12.02
C GLN A 219 9.80 9.88 -11.88
N SER A 220 10.34 10.70 -10.99
CA SER A 220 9.97 12.12 -10.96
C SER A 220 10.47 12.85 -12.20
N LEU A 221 9.69 13.80 -12.73
CA LEU A 221 10.20 14.77 -13.70
C LEU A 221 10.99 15.84 -12.96
N GLY A 222 12.31 15.81 -13.09
CA GLY A 222 13.20 16.74 -12.40
C GLY A 222 13.46 16.36 -10.95
N VAL A 223 14.06 17.31 -10.21
CA VAL A 223 14.40 17.15 -8.80
C VAL A 223 13.21 17.50 -7.92
N MET A 224 13.02 16.70 -6.88
CA MET A 224 11.99 16.89 -5.87
C MET A 224 12.56 17.63 -4.68
N LEU A 225 11.73 18.49 -4.08
CA LEU A 225 12.05 19.23 -2.88
C LEU A 225 11.22 18.67 -1.72
N PRO A 226 11.83 18.12 -0.65
CA PRO A 226 11.15 17.84 0.60
C PRO A 226 10.35 19.06 1.08
N GLY A 227 9.14 18.82 1.57
CA GLY A 227 8.18 19.87 1.92
C GLY A 227 7.20 20.21 0.78
N SER A 228 7.47 19.84 -0.47
CA SER A 228 6.53 20.02 -1.58
C SER A 228 5.42 18.96 -1.54
N SER A 229 4.17 19.36 -1.76
CA SER A 229 3.04 18.46 -2.03
C SER A 229 2.84 18.18 -3.52
N SER A 230 3.48 18.96 -4.41
CA SER A 230 3.40 18.75 -5.85
C SER A 230 4.47 17.76 -6.32
N LEU A 231 4.05 16.77 -7.10
CA LEU A 231 4.89 15.72 -7.67
C LEU A 231 4.54 15.55 -9.15
N LYS A 232 5.55 15.58 -10.01
CA LYS A 232 5.40 15.26 -11.44
C LYS A 232 6.04 13.93 -11.73
N LEU A 233 5.30 12.98 -12.30
CA LEU A 233 5.82 11.67 -12.69
C LEU A 233 6.02 11.62 -14.20
N THR A 234 7.09 10.98 -14.66
CA THR A 234 7.36 10.68 -16.08
C THR A 234 7.03 9.24 -16.42
N PHE A 235 6.61 9.00 -17.67
CA PHE A 235 6.34 7.67 -18.18
C PHE A 235 6.68 7.58 -19.68
N THR A 236 7.17 6.42 -20.13
CA THR A 236 7.52 6.14 -21.54
C THR A 236 6.51 5.21 -22.24
N GLY A 237 5.43 4.84 -21.56
CA GLY A 237 4.40 3.91 -22.04
C GLY A 237 2.99 4.38 -21.73
N PRO A 238 2.05 3.48 -21.40
CA PRO A 238 0.72 3.86 -20.93
C PRO A 238 0.82 4.80 -19.73
N ALA A 239 -0.02 5.83 -19.72
CA ALA A 239 -0.08 6.75 -18.59
C ALA A 239 -0.42 5.99 -17.29
N PRO A 240 0.18 6.38 -16.15
CA PRO A 240 -0.19 5.83 -14.84
C PRO A 240 -1.69 5.99 -14.59
N ASN A 241 -2.37 4.90 -14.22
CA ASN A 241 -3.78 4.95 -13.80
C ASN A 241 -3.87 5.41 -12.34
N VAL A 242 -3.54 6.67 -12.09
CA VAL A 242 -3.60 7.31 -10.79
C VAL A 242 -4.88 8.15 -10.69
N LYS A 243 -5.60 8.02 -9.58
CA LYS A 243 -6.81 8.77 -9.28
C LYS A 243 -6.69 9.39 -7.88
N PRO A 244 -7.50 10.40 -7.55
CA PRO A 244 -7.70 10.82 -6.16
C PRO A 244 -7.94 9.62 -5.24
N GLY A 245 -7.22 9.55 -4.13
CA GLY A 245 -7.23 8.46 -3.16
C GLY A 245 -6.24 7.32 -3.44
N THR A 246 -5.60 7.26 -4.61
CA THR A 246 -4.59 6.23 -4.92
C THR A 246 -3.36 6.40 -4.02
N TRP A 247 -2.81 5.29 -3.53
CA TRP A 247 -1.56 5.27 -2.79
C TRP A 247 -0.36 5.09 -3.72
N ILE A 248 0.67 5.91 -3.49
CA ILE A 248 1.98 5.78 -4.12
C ILE A 248 3.05 5.64 -3.03
N VAL A 249 4.14 4.98 -3.35
CA VAL A 249 5.28 4.83 -2.44
C VAL A 249 6.56 5.33 -3.13
N ASP A 250 7.30 6.18 -2.43
CA ASP A 250 8.65 6.60 -2.80
C ASP A 250 9.62 5.48 -2.41
N VAL A 251 10.18 4.84 -3.42
CA VAL A 251 11.17 3.76 -3.36
C VAL A 251 12.49 4.22 -3.96
N THR A 252 12.82 5.50 -3.81
CA THR A 252 14.09 6.07 -4.28
C THR A 252 15.26 5.28 -3.73
N ASP A 253 16.12 4.84 -4.64
CA ASP A 253 17.36 4.13 -4.39
C ASP A 253 18.57 5.03 -4.79
N PRO A 254 19.77 4.76 -4.25
CA PRO A 254 20.93 5.64 -4.44
C PRO A 254 21.52 5.63 -5.86
N ILE A 255 21.05 4.78 -6.77
CA ILE A 255 21.74 4.52 -8.04
C ILE A 255 21.49 5.62 -9.07
N LEU A 256 20.44 6.41 -8.90
CA LEU A 256 20.02 7.42 -9.86
C LEU A 256 20.33 8.86 -9.46
N SER A 257 20.91 9.09 -8.27
CA SER A 257 21.25 10.42 -7.81
C SER A 257 22.74 10.69 -8.00
N LEU A 258 23.07 11.69 -8.83
CA LEU A 258 24.36 12.35 -8.83
C LEU A 258 24.21 13.67 -8.04
N PRO A 259 25.09 13.96 -7.05
CA PRO A 259 26.18 13.12 -6.51
C PRO A 259 25.61 11.88 -5.81
N ALA A 260 26.43 10.85 -5.55
CA ALA A 260 26.03 9.58 -4.93
C ALA A 260 25.30 9.79 -3.59
N THR A 261 24.01 10.08 -3.64
CA THR A 261 23.20 10.29 -2.45
C THR A 261 22.85 8.94 -1.88
N LYS A 262 22.84 8.83 -0.56
CA LYS A 262 22.51 7.59 0.16
C LYS A 262 21.02 7.51 0.47
N THR A 263 20.21 8.25 -0.30
CA THR A 263 18.76 8.34 -0.11
C THR A 263 18.14 6.98 -0.32
N ARG A 264 17.49 6.47 0.73
CA ARG A 264 16.70 5.24 0.72
C ARG A 264 15.36 5.55 1.36
N ASN A 265 14.38 5.85 0.51
CA ASN A 265 13.06 6.25 0.97
C ASN A 265 12.11 5.05 0.97
N ALA A 266 11.17 5.11 1.91
CA ALA A 266 10.09 4.13 2.05
C ALA A 266 8.78 4.83 2.44
N ASN A 267 8.57 6.02 1.87
CA ASN A 267 7.51 6.92 2.29
C ASN A 267 6.26 6.73 1.43
N PHE A 268 5.10 6.59 2.08
CA PHE A 268 3.82 6.45 1.41
C PHE A 268 3.09 7.79 1.35
N TYR A 269 2.48 8.06 0.21
CA TYR A 269 1.70 9.26 -0.04
C TYR A 269 0.36 8.88 -0.67
N GLN A 270 -0.70 9.52 -0.20
CA GLN A 270 -2.01 9.43 -0.85
C GLN A 270 -2.15 10.59 -1.82
N VAL A 271 -2.59 10.30 -3.03
CA VAL A 271 -2.84 11.31 -4.07
C VAL A 271 -4.16 12.01 -3.77
N VAL A 272 -4.15 13.35 -3.70
CA VAL A 272 -5.34 14.19 -3.55
C VAL A 272 -5.92 14.49 -4.92
N THR A 273 -5.07 14.92 -5.85
CA THR A 273 -5.48 15.30 -7.19
C THR A 273 -4.50 14.72 -8.20
N ALA A 274 -5.02 14.25 -9.34
CA ALA A 274 -4.21 13.80 -10.46
C ALA A 274 -4.62 14.61 -11.70
N GLY A 275 -3.66 15.32 -12.29
CA GLY A 275 -3.85 16.08 -13.53
C GLY A 275 -4.01 15.16 -14.73
N GLU A 276 -4.43 15.74 -15.86
CA GLU A 276 -4.49 15.00 -17.11
C GLU A 276 -3.07 14.66 -17.61
N PRO A 277 -2.79 13.41 -18.00
CA PRO A 277 -1.49 13.06 -18.54
C PRO A 277 -1.19 13.86 -19.82
N SER A 278 -0.05 14.56 -19.85
CA SER A 278 0.38 15.37 -20.98
C SER A 278 1.89 15.27 -21.20
N GLY A 279 2.31 15.10 -22.45
CA GLY A 279 3.73 15.09 -22.84
C GLY A 279 4.58 14.00 -22.16
N GLY A 280 4.00 12.83 -21.87
CA GLY A 280 4.72 11.74 -21.15
C GLY A 280 4.90 12.01 -19.66
N SER A 281 4.09 12.91 -19.09
CA SER A 281 4.11 13.22 -17.66
C SER A 281 2.71 13.38 -17.08
N ILE A 282 2.58 13.23 -15.77
CA ILE A 282 1.36 13.52 -15.01
C ILE A 282 1.73 14.35 -13.78
N ASP A 283 0.96 15.40 -13.53
CA ASP A 283 1.09 16.24 -12.34
C ASP A 283 0.18 15.67 -11.23
N LEU A 284 0.73 15.45 -10.04
CA LEU A 284 0.04 14.90 -8.87
C LEU A 284 0.16 15.88 -7.71
N GLU A 285 -0.92 15.99 -6.94
CA GLU A 285 -0.94 16.66 -5.64
C GLU A 285 -1.04 15.61 -4.53
N LEU A 286 -0.16 15.67 -3.55
CA LEU A 286 -0.05 14.70 -2.45
C LEU A 286 -0.70 15.25 -1.18
N ASN A 287 -1.32 14.35 -0.41
CA ASN A 287 -1.98 14.72 0.85
C ASN A 287 -0.98 15.19 1.91
N ASN A 288 0.17 14.52 1.96
CA ASN A 288 1.28 14.91 2.82
C ASN A 288 2.44 15.41 1.95
N PRO A 289 3.17 16.45 2.39
CA PRO A 289 4.34 16.90 1.68
C PRO A 289 5.41 15.80 1.64
N LEU A 290 6.21 15.82 0.57
CA LEU A 290 7.36 14.93 0.40
C LEU A 290 8.27 15.03 1.62
N LYS A 291 8.55 13.89 2.25
CA LYS A 291 9.41 13.84 3.43
C LYS A 291 10.86 14.04 3.02
N LYS A 292 11.66 14.57 3.96
CA LYS A 292 13.11 14.67 3.76
C LYS A 292 13.67 13.26 3.59
N SER A 293 14.66 13.14 2.68
CA SER A 293 15.50 11.96 2.60
C SER A 293 16.09 11.65 3.98
N ASN A 294 16.22 10.37 4.30
CA ASN A 294 16.96 9.92 5.48
C ASN A 294 18.46 10.31 5.41
N ASP A 295 18.94 10.76 4.25
CA ASP A 295 20.27 11.34 4.09
C ASP A 295 20.28 12.82 4.53
N PRO A 296 21.03 13.18 5.59
CA PRO A 296 21.07 14.55 6.09
C PRO A 296 21.64 15.56 5.08
N LEU A 297 22.42 15.09 4.10
CA LEU A 297 23.17 15.93 3.15
C LEU A 297 22.34 16.37 1.92
N VAL A 298 21.16 15.79 1.71
CA VAL A 298 20.44 15.93 0.44
C VAL A 298 19.20 16.78 0.62
N GLY A 299 19.24 17.97 0.02
CA GLY A 299 18.09 18.88 -0.04
C GLY A 299 17.12 18.56 -1.19
N ALA A 300 17.60 18.08 -2.34
CA ALA A 300 16.78 17.77 -3.51
C ALA A 300 17.20 16.44 -4.13
N TYR A 301 16.26 15.64 -4.64
CA TYR A 301 16.55 14.32 -5.20
C TYR A 301 15.62 13.93 -6.35
N VAL A 302 16.08 13.07 -7.27
CA VAL A 302 15.22 12.47 -8.29
C VAL A 302 14.55 11.24 -7.66
N GLY A 303 13.22 11.26 -7.62
CA GLY A 303 12.43 10.23 -6.98
C GLY A 303 12.11 9.06 -7.88
N LYS A 304 11.99 7.87 -7.28
CA LYS A 304 11.36 6.71 -7.92
C LYS A 304 10.11 6.33 -7.15
N PHE A 305 8.98 6.27 -7.85
CA PHE A 305 7.68 5.99 -7.25
C PHE A 305 7.09 4.71 -7.80
N LEU A 306 6.41 3.99 -6.93
CA LEU A 306 5.60 2.85 -7.29
C LEU A 306 4.13 3.19 -7.03
N VAL A 307 3.30 3.06 -8.05
CA VAL A 307 1.85 3.22 -7.92
C VAL A 307 1.26 1.88 -7.50
N LEU A 308 0.55 1.86 -6.37
CA LEU A 308 -0.07 0.65 -5.84
C LEU A 308 -1.57 0.66 -6.13
N LYS A 309 -2.02 -0.22 -7.03
CA LYS A 309 -3.44 -0.33 -7.35
C LYS A 309 -4.19 -1.15 -6.30
N GLY A 310 -5.39 -0.70 -5.94
CA GLY A 310 -6.29 -1.44 -5.05
C GLY A 310 -5.90 -1.40 -3.57
N VAL A 311 -4.99 -0.50 -3.17
CA VAL A 311 -4.68 -0.30 -1.74
C VAL A 311 -5.87 0.38 -1.07
N SER A 312 -6.42 -0.28 -0.06
CA SER A 312 -7.48 0.28 0.79
C SER A 312 -6.90 1.25 1.82
N GLY A 313 -5.74 0.91 2.40
CA GLY A 313 -5.09 1.72 3.41
C GLY A 313 -3.63 1.33 3.63
N VAL A 314 -2.88 2.30 4.15
CA VAL A 314 -1.48 2.13 4.55
C VAL A 314 -1.39 2.50 6.03
N TYR A 315 -0.87 1.57 6.83
CA TYR A 315 -0.86 1.67 8.28
C TYR A 315 0.58 1.59 8.79
N PRO A 316 1.24 2.73 9.05
CA PRO A 316 2.49 2.76 9.79
C PRO A 316 2.28 2.13 11.18
N ARG A 317 3.18 1.25 11.59
CA ARG A 317 3.11 0.56 12.89
C ARG A 317 4.27 0.97 13.77
N ALA A 318 4.12 0.70 15.06
CA ALA A 318 5.24 0.80 15.99
C ALA A 318 6.39 -0.08 15.48
N PRO A 319 7.64 0.40 15.56
CA PRO A 319 8.79 -0.38 15.12
C PRO A 319 8.78 -1.79 15.70
N LEU A 320 9.24 -2.73 14.89
CA LEU A 320 9.60 -4.06 15.35
C LEU A 320 10.84 -3.91 16.22
N THR A 321 10.81 -4.47 17.42
CA THR A 321 11.92 -4.49 18.37
C THR A 321 12.21 -5.95 18.74
N GLY A 322 13.34 -6.19 19.39
CA GLY A 322 13.72 -7.53 19.84
C GLY A 322 13.04 -8.01 21.13
N GLU A 323 12.14 -7.22 21.72
CA GLU A 323 11.48 -7.51 23.01
C GLU A 323 10.19 -8.33 22.86
#